data_AF-A0A2A4UHC5-F1
#
_entry.id   AF-A0A2A4UHC5-F1
#
_cell.length_a   1.000
_cell.length_b   1.000
_cell.length_c   1.000
_cell.angle_alpha   90.00
_cell.angle_beta   90.00
_cell.angle_gamma   90.00
#
_symmetry.space_group_name_H-M   'P 1'
#
loop_
_entity.id
_entity.type
_entity.pdbx_description
1 polymer ?
#
loop_
_entity_poly.entity_id
_entity_poly.type
_entity_poly.pdbx_seq_one_letter_code
_entity_poly.pdbx_strand_id
1 'polypeptide(L)'
;MLLDKYHSEGAKQFDANKGKSMWHEQHIQKKTGKPVSCATCHTSDIRKTGSHIRTGKLIEAMSAKTNPERFQDTKKIEKWFKRNCKWTWGRECTAQEKGDFLLFFQSQ
;
A
#
# COMPACT_ATOMS: atom_id res chain seq x y z
N MET A 1 -9.01 -14.18 -8.68
CA MET A 1 -8.96 -12.99 -7.80
C MET A 1 -7.52 -12.48 -7.71
N LEU A 2 -7.25 -11.21 -7.35
CA LEU A 2 -5.86 -10.68 -7.30
C LEU A 2 -4.99 -11.41 -6.27
N LEU A 3 -5.58 -11.86 -5.16
CA LEU A 3 -4.88 -12.66 -4.14
C LEU A 3 -4.47 -14.05 -4.68
N ASP A 4 -5.32 -14.72 -5.46
CA ASP A 4 -4.98 -16.01 -6.10
C ASP A 4 -3.79 -15.87 -7.06
N LYS A 5 -3.72 -14.73 -7.77
CA LYS A 5 -2.58 -14.41 -8.61
C LYS A 5 -1.30 -14.34 -7.77
N TYR A 6 -1.32 -13.64 -6.62
CA TYR A 6 -0.15 -13.56 -5.75
C TYR A 6 0.24 -14.91 -5.16
N HIS A 7 -0.71 -15.78 -4.82
CA HIS A 7 -0.39 -17.17 -4.45
C HIS A 7 0.31 -17.93 -5.58
N SER A 8 -0.16 -17.76 -6.81
CA SER A 8 0.47 -18.37 -8.00
C SER A 8 1.89 -17.84 -8.26
N GLU A 9 2.20 -16.62 -7.79
CA GLU A 9 3.54 -16.01 -7.80
C GLU A 9 4.40 -16.42 -6.59
N GLY A 10 3.93 -17.36 -5.77
CA GLY A 10 4.67 -17.92 -4.63
C GLY A 10 4.36 -17.28 -3.27
N ALA A 11 3.34 -16.41 -3.19
CA ALA A 11 2.89 -15.91 -1.89
C ALA A 11 2.24 -17.02 -1.06
N LYS A 12 2.54 -17.01 0.24
CA LYS A 12 1.94 -17.90 1.24
C LYS A 12 0.74 -17.21 1.89
N GLN A 13 0.30 -17.73 3.04
CA GLN A 13 -0.75 -17.12 3.84
C GLN A 13 -0.45 -15.63 4.10
N PHE A 14 -1.42 -14.77 3.81
CA PHE A 14 -1.29 -13.32 4.04
C PHE A 14 -1.57 -12.97 5.50
N ASP A 15 -0.96 -11.87 5.96
CA ASP A 15 -1.06 -11.38 7.34
C ASP A 15 -1.31 -9.86 7.39
N ALA A 16 -2.48 -9.47 7.88
CA ALA A 16 -2.88 -8.07 8.05
C ALA A 16 -1.96 -7.30 9.01
N ASN A 17 -1.40 -7.95 10.03
CA ASN A 17 -0.49 -7.30 10.97
C ASN A 17 0.86 -7.00 10.31
N LYS A 18 1.34 -7.88 9.43
CA LYS A 18 2.52 -7.58 8.60
C LYS A 18 2.24 -6.41 7.67
N GLY A 19 1.09 -6.41 6.97
CA GLY A 19 0.66 -5.29 6.13
C GLY A 19 0.63 -3.96 6.91
N LYS A 20 0.09 -3.97 8.12
CA LYS A 20 0.09 -2.81 9.03
C LYS A 20 1.49 -2.39 9.46
N SER A 21 2.38 -3.32 9.79
CA SER A 21 3.75 -3.00 10.17
C SER A 21 4.50 -2.31 9.02
N MET A 22 4.45 -2.91 7.83
CA MET A 22 5.06 -2.40 6.60
C MET A 22 4.51 -1.01 6.19
N TRP A 23 3.25 -0.70 6.53
CA TRP A 23 2.65 0.62 6.28
C TRP A 23 3.40 1.75 7.00
N HIS A 24 3.92 1.46 8.19
CA HIS A 24 4.62 2.42 9.04
C HIS A 24 6.15 2.33 8.91
N GLU A 25 6.67 1.31 8.22
CA GLU A 25 8.09 1.12 8.02
C GLU A 25 8.72 2.31 7.29
N GLN A 26 9.84 2.81 7.84
CA GLN A 26 10.55 3.95 7.27
C GLN A 26 11.66 3.51 6.34
N HIS A 27 11.76 4.20 5.21
CA HIS A 27 12.79 4.00 4.20
C HIS A 27 13.38 5.34 3.79
N ILE A 28 14.66 5.35 3.40
CA ILE A 28 15.30 6.54 2.86
C ILE A 28 14.92 6.68 1.39
N GLN A 29 14.21 7.76 1.06
CA GLN A 29 13.77 8.03 -0.29
C GLN A 29 14.95 8.45 -1.17
N LYS A 30 15.18 7.71 -2.27
CA LYS A 30 16.38 7.83 -3.12
C LYS A 30 16.67 9.23 -3.69
N LYS A 31 15.65 10.01 -4.01
CA LYS A 31 15.74 11.36 -4.59
C LYS A 31 15.84 12.47 -3.54
N THR A 32 15.25 12.33 -2.36
CA THR A 32 15.21 13.39 -1.34
C THR A 32 16.13 13.15 -0.15
N GLY A 33 16.61 11.92 0.06
CA GLY A 33 17.42 11.53 1.21
C GLY A 33 16.66 11.55 2.54
N LYS A 34 15.33 11.75 2.52
CA LYS A 34 14.50 11.86 3.73
C LYS A 34 13.84 10.53 4.07
N PRO A 35 13.60 10.25 5.37
CA PRO A 35 12.78 9.11 5.77
C PRO A 35 11.34 9.30 5.30
N VAL A 36 10.78 8.27 4.68
CA VAL A 36 9.38 8.19 4.22
C VAL A 36 8.79 6.82 4.53
N SER A 37 7.48 6.75 4.64
CA SER A 37 6.70 5.51 4.73
C SER A 37 5.44 5.61 3.86
N CYS A 38 4.64 4.55 3.79
CA CYS A 38 3.34 4.61 3.12
C CYS A 38 2.44 5.69 3.76
N ALA A 39 2.50 5.80 5.10
CA ALA A 39 1.75 6.79 5.87
C ALA A 39 2.13 8.25 5.53
N THR A 40 3.30 8.51 4.92
CA THR A 40 3.71 9.87 4.54
C THR A 40 2.70 10.57 3.62
N CYS A 41 2.07 9.85 2.69
CA CYS A 41 1.02 10.41 1.83
C CYS A 41 -0.40 10.01 2.29
N HIS A 42 -0.53 8.83 2.89
CA HIS A 42 -1.83 8.20 3.13
C HIS A 42 -2.29 8.28 4.59
N THR A 43 -1.54 8.96 5.46
CA THR A 43 -1.72 9.05 6.90
C THR A 43 -1.47 7.73 7.66
N SER A 44 -1.33 7.82 8.98
CA SER A 44 -1.20 6.65 9.85
C SER A 44 -2.51 5.88 10.00
N ASP A 45 -3.65 6.56 9.91
CA ASP A 45 -4.98 5.94 9.98
C ASP A 45 -5.54 5.78 8.57
N ILE A 46 -5.52 4.55 8.05
CA ILE A 46 -5.96 4.25 6.68
C ILE A 46 -7.45 4.51 6.43
N ARG A 47 -8.24 4.80 7.46
CA ARG A 47 -9.65 5.22 7.34
C ARG A 47 -9.79 6.72 7.04
N LYS A 48 -8.71 7.50 7.19
CA LYS A 48 -8.72 8.94 6.96
C LYS A 48 -8.21 9.29 5.57
N THR A 49 -8.67 10.42 5.05
CA THR A 49 -8.13 11.04 3.83
C THR A 49 -6.70 11.51 4.07
N GLY A 50 -5.79 11.11 3.20
CA GLY A 50 -4.42 11.61 3.11
C GLY A 50 -4.25 12.70 2.06
N SER A 51 -2.99 13.08 1.85
CA SER A 51 -2.63 14.09 0.85
C SER A 51 -1.24 13.79 0.29
N HIS A 52 -1.10 13.94 -1.03
CA HIS A 52 0.18 13.72 -1.69
C HIS A 52 1.19 14.76 -1.23
N ILE A 53 2.28 14.32 -0.59
CA ILE A 53 3.27 15.18 0.08
C ILE A 53 3.83 16.33 -0.78
N ARG A 54 3.89 16.17 -2.11
CA ARG A 54 4.39 17.21 -3.02
C ARG A 54 3.30 18.12 -3.60
N THR A 55 2.11 17.59 -3.86
CA THR A 55 1.11 18.31 -4.68
C THR A 55 -0.10 18.76 -3.87
N GLY A 56 -0.23 18.31 -2.63
CA GLY A 56 -1.39 18.58 -1.80
C GLY A 56 -2.67 17.87 -2.25
N LYS A 57 -2.64 17.11 -3.36
CA LYS A 57 -3.82 16.42 -3.88
C LYS A 57 -4.32 15.42 -2.85
N LEU A 58 -5.61 15.52 -2.51
CA LEU A 58 -6.27 14.62 -1.59
C LEU A 58 -6.20 13.17 -2.09
N ILE A 59 -6.00 12.27 -1.16
CA ILE A 59 -5.99 10.83 -1.39
C ILE A 59 -7.02 10.23 -0.45
N GLU A 60 -8.11 9.70 -0.99
CA GLU A 60 -9.18 9.10 -0.19
C GLU A 60 -8.68 7.98 0.73
N ALA A 61 -9.46 7.66 1.77
CA ALA A 61 -9.19 6.59 2.71
C ALA A 61 -8.82 5.27 2.00
N MET A 62 -7.78 4.60 2.48
CA MET A 62 -7.25 3.33 1.94
C MET A 62 -8.00 2.10 2.47
N SER A 63 -8.68 2.22 3.61
CA SER A 63 -9.58 1.21 4.17
C SER A 63 -10.69 0.86 3.18
N ALA A 64 -10.87 -0.43 2.90
CA ALA A 64 -11.97 -0.90 2.06
C ALA A 64 -13.32 -0.80 2.77
N LYS A 65 -13.36 -0.84 4.12
CA LYS A 65 -14.59 -0.62 4.87
C LYS A 65 -15.07 0.83 4.79
N THR A 66 -14.14 1.78 4.76
CA THR A 66 -14.45 3.22 4.66
C THR A 66 -14.67 3.66 3.21
N ASN A 67 -13.96 3.04 2.26
CA ASN A 67 -14.08 3.32 0.83
C ASN A 67 -14.22 2.01 0.03
N PRO A 68 -15.46 1.47 -0.08
CA PRO A 68 -15.72 0.17 -0.74
C PRO A 68 -15.40 0.12 -2.23
N GLU A 69 -15.34 1.28 -2.89
CA GLU A 69 -14.95 1.41 -4.31
C GLU A 69 -13.44 1.17 -4.52
N ARG A 70 -12.65 1.10 -3.43
CA ARG A 70 -11.25 0.71 -3.54
C ARG A 70 -11.10 -0.77 -3.88
N PHE A 71 -9.99 -1.05 -4.54
CA PHE A 71 -9.52 -2.40 -4.85
C PHE A 71 -10.44 -3.22 -5.76
N GLN A 72 -11.32 -2.57 -6.53
CA GLN A 72 -12.17 -3.22 -7.54
C GLN A 72 -11.47 -3.43 -8.89
N ASP A 73 -10.54 -2.55 -9.24
CA ASP A 73 -9.78 -2.62 -10.50
C ASP A 73 -8.36 -3.14 -10.26
N THR A 74 -8.11 -4.39 -10.65
CA THR A 74 -6.82 -5.07 -10.49
C THR A 74 -5.67 -4.37 -11.22
N LYS A 75 -5.92 -3.78 -12.40
CA LYS A 75 -4.90 -3.03 -13.16
C LYS A 75 -4.55 -1.75 -12.41
N LYS A 76 -5.54 -1.07 -11.82
CA LYS A 76 -5.31 0.12 -10.99
C LYS A 76 -4.51 -0.22 -9.73
N ILE A 77 -4.81 -1.33 -9.07
CA ILE A 77 -4.08 -1.80 -7.88
C ILE A 77 -2.60 -2.04 -8.22
N GLU A 78 -2.33 -2.86 -9.23
CA GLU A 78 -0.96 -3.22 -9.63
C GLU A 78 -0.15 -2.00 -10.06
N LYS A 79 -0.77 -1.08 -10.81
CA LYS A 79 -0.15 0.20 -11.19
C LYS A 79 0.32 0.98 -9.97
N TRP A 80 -0.54 1.11 -8.95
CA TRP A 80 -0.21 1.89 -7.76
C TRP A 80 0.75 1.18 -6.82
N PHE A 81 0.67 -0.15 -6.66
CA PHE A 81 1.70 -0.89 -5.93
C PHE A 81 3.07 -0.71 -6.58
N LYS A 82 3.18 -0.89 -7.91
CA LYS A 82 4.45 -0.70 -8.62
C LYS A 82 5.03 0.70 -8.39
N ARG A 83 4.20 1.75 -8.49
CA ARG A 83 4.65 3.13 -8.31
C ARG A 83 5.02 3.44 -6.86
N ASN A 84 4.17 3.08 -5.92
CA ASN A 84 4.32 3.44 -4.52
C ASN A 84 5.44 2.63 -3.85
N CYS A 85 5.54 1.32 -4.12
CA CYS A 85 6.66 0.52 -3.61
C CYS A 85 8.00 1.05 -4.14
N LYS A 86 8.12 1.37 -5.44
CA LYS A 86 9.36 1.93 -5.99
C LYS A 86 9.70 3.29 -5.38
N TRP A 87 8.70 4.12 -5.11
CA TRP A 87 8.93 5.44 -4.55
C TRP A 87 9.32 5.40 -3.08
N THR A 88 8.60 4.61 -2.28
CA THR A 88 8.83 4.51 -0.83
C THR A 88 10.03 3.62 -0.54
N TRP A 89 10.07 2.40 -1.09
CA TRP A 89 11.04 1.36 -0.72
C TRP A 89 12.20 1.25 -1.70
N GLY A 90 12.14 1.94 -2.84
CA GLY A 90 13.19 1.89 -3.85
C GLY A 90 13.23 0.60 -4.69
N ARG A 91 12.27 -0.32 -4.49
CA ARG A 91 12.08 -1.59 -5.22
C ARG A 91 10.59 -1.91 -5.42
N GLU A 92 10.27 -2.91 -6.23
CA GLU A 92 8.91 -3.44 -6.27
C GLU A 92 8.61 -4.27 -5.02
N CYS A 93 7.37 -4.22 -4.55
CA CYS A 93 6.91 -5.14 -3.52
C CYS A 93 6.74 -6.53 -4.12
N THR A 94 7.05 -7.56 -3.34
CA THR A 94 6.81 -8.97 -3.67
C THR A 94 5.32 -9.30 -3.65
N ALA A 95 4.95 -10.45 -4.21
CA ALA A 95 3.58 -10.95 -4.15
C ALA A 95 3.06 -11.10 -2.72
N GLN A 96 3.92 -11.57 -1.80
CA GLN A 96 3.59 -11.68 -0.37
C GLN A 96 3.26 -10.31 0.23
N GLU A 97 4.15 -9.32 0.04
CA GLU A 97 3.98 -7.98 0.61
C GLU A 97 2.71 -7.30 0.09
N LYS A 98 2.42 -7.44 -1.21
CA LYS A 98 1.19 -6.90 -1.81
C LYS A 98 -0.07 -7.54 -1.22
N GLY A 99 -0.06 -8.84 -0.99
CA GLY A 99 -1.19 -9.53 -0.38
C GLY A 99 -1.40 -9.20 1.09
N ASP A 100 -0.31 -9.10 1.87
CA ASP A 100 -0.36 -8.64 3.26
C ASP A 100 -0.96 -7.23 3.37
N PHE A 101 -0.59 -6.31 2.46
CA PHE A 101 -1.19 -4.98 2.36
C PHE A 101 -2.68 -5.04 2.02
N LEU A 102 -3.08 -5.82 1.01
CA LEU A 102 -4.49 -5.93 0.64
C LEU A 102 -5.34 -6.47 1.78
N LEU A 103 -4.85 -7.50 2.48
CA LEU A 103 -5.55 -8.06 3.63
C LEU A 103 -5.67 -7.02 4.76
N PHE A 104 -4.61 -6.25 5.02
CA PHE A 104 -4.66 -5.14 5.98
C PHE A 104 -5.72 -4.10 5.59
N PHE A 105 -5.74 -3.65 4.33
CA PHE A 105 -6.68 -2.65 3.85
C PHE A 105 -8.14 -3.13 3.89
N GLN A 106 -8.37 -4.43 3.71
CA GLN A 106 -9.69 -5.05 3.80
C GLN A 106 -10.15 -5.28 5.26
N SER A 107 -9.21 -5.40 6.19
CA SER A 107 -9.50 -5.63 7.61
C SER A 107 -9.99 -4.40 8.37
N GLN A 108 -9.73 -3.19 7.86
CA GLN A 108 -10.02 -1.90 8.49
C GLN A 108 -11.00 -1.09 7.66
#